data_AF-A0A1D2QVN6-F1
#
_entry.id   AF-A0A1D2QVN6-F1
#
_cell.length_a   1.000
_cell.length_b   1.000
_cell.length_c   1.000
_cell.angle_alpha   90.00
_cell.angle_beta   90.00
_cell.angle_gamma   90.00
#
_symmetry.space_group_name_H-M   'P 1'
#
loop_
_entity.id
_entity.type
_entity.pdbx_description
1 polymer ?
#
loop_
_entity_poly.entity_id
_entity_poly.type
_entity_poly.pdbx_seq_one_letter_code
_entity_poly.pdbx_strand_id
1 'polypeptide(L)'
;MDPLNIILTNNTLKENSEYDIYFYIWTNSDTRCNNIMENNTVSGDTPIKFFNSTVNLQNEILSELILCNADNSNINNVTIIGSDSKKNNAILVWRTDNSNFTNINSSNNYYGIYLRYSSKNTLANNIVSSNKYCGLYTPYSNNNIITNNTANSNNVGISTGWSSHNNLITNNTANSNDNTGISIGEYSTNNTLTFNTANNNSRGLRPDIDSVNNTLMHNTFCFNFNRGYIYSTCKIFILV
;
A
#
# COMPACT_ATOMS: atom_id res chain seq x y z
N MET A 1 -2.54 2.61 -26.98
CA MET A 1 -1.24 2.41 -26.27
C MET A 1 -0.88 0.96 -26.42
N ASP A 2 0.28 0.67 -27.00
CA ASP A 2 0.69 -0.69 -27.35
C ASP A 2 0.94 -1.55 -26.10
N PRO A 3 0.75 -2.88 -26.18
CA PRO A 3 1.11 -3.79 -25.10
C PRO A 3 2.57 -3.61 -24.68
N LEU A 4 2.83 -3.73 -23.39
CA LEU A 4 4.20 -3.79 -22.87
C LEU A 4 4.54 -5.27 -22.71
N ASN A 5 5.44 -5.77 -23.57
CA ASN A 5 5.93 -7.15 -23.56
C ASN A 5 7.43 -7.13 -23.25
N ILE A 6 7.82 -6.75 -22.03
CA ILE A 6 9.23 -6.72 -21.63
C ILE A 6 9.64 -8.09 -21.09
N ILE A 7 10.80 -8.58 -21.52
CA ILE A 7 11.46 -9.77 -20.96
C ILE A 7 12.68 -9.29 -20.16
N LEU A 8 12.67 -9.50 -18.84
CA LEU A 8 13.77 -9.22 -17.93
C LEU A 8 14.34 -10.55 -17.45
N THR A 9 15.43 -11.00 -18.06
CA THR A 9 16.09 -12.27 -17.73
C THR A 9 17.57 -12.07 -17.43
N ASN A 10 18.07 -12.64 -16.34
CA ASN A 10 19.50 -12.66 -15.99
C ASN A 10 20.14 -11.27 -15.78
N ASN A 11 19.41 -10.33 -15.17
CA ASN A 11 19.93 -8.99 -14.85
C ASN A 11 20.35 -8.85 -13.39
N THR A 12 21.21 -7.87 -13.11
CA THR A 12 21.53 -7.41 -11.74
C THR A 12 20.88 -6.05 -11.51
N LEU A 13 19.91 -6.00 -10.60
CA LEU A 13 19.03 -4.86 -10.33
C LEU A 13 19.05 -4.59 -8.82
N LYS A 14 20.17 -4.04 -8.33
CA LYS A 14 20.47 -3.94 -6.88
C LYS A 14 20.76 -2.52 -6.43
N GLU A 15 20.42 -2.23 -5.18
CA GLU A 15 20.79 -1.03 -4.41
C GLU A 15 20.37 0.29 -5.07
N ASN A 16 19.27 0.27 -5.81
CA ASN A 16 18.65 1.45 -6.39
C ASN A 16 17.92 2.29 -5.31
N SER A 17 17.77 3.59 -5.50
CA SER A 17 17.31 4.50 -4.43
C SER A 17 15.82 4.44 -4.06
N GLU A 18 14.99 3.82 -4.91
CA GLU A 18 13.53 3.75 -4.72
C GLU A 18 12.95 2.37 -5.05
N TYR A 19 13.29 1.84 -6.22
CA TYR A 19 12.87 0.51 -6.67
C TYR A 19 14.03 -0.17 -7.37
N ASP A 20 14.18 -1.46 -7.17
CA ASP A 20 15.01 -2.26 -8.08
C ASP A 20 14.35 -2.37 -9.45
N ILE A 21 13.02 -2.48 -9.49
CA ILE A 21 12.22 -2.54 -10.71
C ILE A 21 10.90 -1.80 -10.49
N TYR A 22 10.53 -0.94 -11.43
CA TYR A 22 9.22 -0.29 -11.41
C TYR A 22 8.53 -0.41 -12.76
N PHE A 23 7.42 -1.14 -12.79
CA PHE A 23 6.53 -1.18 -13.94
C PHE A 23 5.51 -0.06 -13.84
N TYR A 24 5.68 0.99 -14.65
CA TYR A 24 4.77 2.10 -14.58
C TYR A 24 3.48 1.86 -15.39
N ILE A 25 2.37 1.61 -14.69
CA ILE A 25 1.07 1.36 -15.32
C ILE A 25 0.16 2.59 -15.15
N TRP A 26 0.11 3.41 -16.19
CA TRP A 26 -0.72 4.63 -16.27
C TRP A 26 -2.17 4.38 -16.66
N THR A 27 -2.51 3.18 -17.11
CA THR A 27 -3.79 2.92 -17.75
C THR A 27 -4.53 1.77 -17.07
N ASN A 28 -5.85 1.77 -17.23
CA ASN A 28 -6.72 0.65 -16.89
C ASN A 28 -6.68 -0.46 -17.96
N SER A 29 -5.53 -0.72 -18.61
CA SER A 29 -5.40 -1.73 -19.66
C SER A 29 -4.49 -2.90 -19.26
N ASP A 30 -4.97 -4.13 -19.45
CA ASP A 30 -4.30 -5.39 -19.10
C ASP A 30 -3.09 -5.67 -19.99
N THR A 31 -3.08 -5.06 -21.17
CA THR A 31 -2.03 -5.22 -22.18
C THR A 31 -0.64 -4.84 -21.68
N ARG A 32 -0.53 -4.16 -20.53
CA ARG A 32 0.74 -3.78 -19.89
C ARG A 32 1.28 -4.84 -18.92
N CYS A 33 0.55 -5.91 -18.66
CA CYS A 33 0.92 -6.97 -17.72
C CYS A 33 1.59 -8.20 -18.37
N ASN A 34 1.84 -8.17 -19.68
CA ASN A 34 2.44 -9.27 -20.43
C ASN A 34 3.99 -9.26 -20.35
N ASN A 35 4.54 -9.01 -19.16
CA ASN A 35 5.98 -9.02 -18.94
C ASN A 35 6.44 -10.40 -18.44
N ILE A 36 7.71 -10.72 -18.68
CA ILE A 36 8.38 -11.93 -18.19
C ILE A 36 9.55 -11.50 -17.32
N MET A 37 9.67 -12.11 -16.14
CA MET A 37 10.77 -11.86 -15.20
C MET A 37 11.33 -13.16 -14.66
N GLU A 38 12.60 -13.44 -14.98
CA GLU A 38 13.26 -14.68 -14.57
C GLU A 38 14.72 -14.41 -14.20
N ASN A 39 15.23 -15.11 -13.18
CA ASN A 39 16.66 -15.14 -12.83
C ASN A 39 17.31 -13.76 -12.64
N ASN A 40 16.57 -12.76 -12.17
CA ASN A 40 17.15 -11.45 -11.85
C ASN A 40 17.66 -11.43 -10.41
N THR A 41 18.80 -10.78 -10.20
CA THR A 41 19.46 -10.62 -8.90
C THR A 41 19.14 -9.23 -8.36
N VAL A 42 18.51 -9.13 -7.18
CA VAL A 42 18.00 -7.86 -6.63
C VAL A 42 18.45 -7.59 -5.19
N SER A 43 18.10 -6.41 -4.65
CA SER A 43 18.51 -6.02 -3.29
C SER A 43 17.98 -6.99 -2.25
N GLY A 44 18.73 -7.22 -1.17
CA GLY A 44 18.38 -8.18 -0.13
C GLY A 44 18.70 -9.65 -0.46
N ASP A 45 19.24 -9.95 -1.66
CA ASP A 45 19.69 -11.29 -2.06
C ASP A 45 18.61 -12.39 -1.96
N THR A 46 17.32 -12.03 -1.95
CA THR A 46 16.19 -12.96 -2.01
C THR A 46 15.44 -12.86 -3.34
N PRO A 47 14.59 -13.84 -3.72
CA PRO A 47 13.95 -13.84 -5.02
C PRO A 47 12.96 -12.68 -5.21
N ILE A 48 12.80 -12.22 -6.45
CA ILE A 48 11.58 -11.51 -6.89
C ILE A 48 10.63 -12.51 -7.50
N LYS A 49 9.34 -12.34 -7.22
CA LYS A 49 8.29 -13.03 -7.98
C LYS A 49 7.40 -12.04 -8.72
N PHE A 50 7.11 -12.36 -9.97
CA PHE A 50 6.18 -11.63 -10.83
C PHE A 50 5.06 -12.58 -11.26
N PHE A 51 3.82 -12.15 -11.10
CA PHE A 51 2.64 -12.90 -11.55
C PHE A 51 1.75 -12.01 -12.42
N ASN A 52 1.36 -12.55 -13.56
CA ASN A 52 0.39 -11.94 -14.48
C ASN A 52 -0.88 -12.77 -14.70
N SER A 53 -1.14 -13.68 -13.77
CA SER A 53 -2.33 -14.51 -13.70
C SER A 53 -2.58 -14.89 -12.25
N THR A 54 -3.76 -15.43 -11.97
CA THR A 54 -4.17 -15.87 -10.63
C THR A 54 -3.10 -16.73 -9.95
N VAL A 55 -2.74 -16.37 -8.72
CA VAL A 55 -1.75 -17.09 -7.92
C VAL A 55 -2.23 -17.32 -6.49
N ASN A 56 -1.92 -18.51 -5.95
CA ASN A 56 -1.99 -18.79 -4.53
C ASN A 56 -0.55 -18.87 -3.98
N LEU A 57 -0.10 -17.81 -3.32
CA LEU A 57 1.25 -17.69 -2.79
C LEU A 57 1.21 -17.69 -1.26
N GLN A 58 2.03 -18.54 -0.64
CA GLN A 58 2.09 -18.63 0.81
C GLN A 58 3.47 -18.96 1.36
N ASN A 59 3.79 -18.44 2.54
CA ASN A 59 5.00 -18.78 3.32
C ASN A 59 6.31 -18.45 2.57
N GLU A 60 6.39 -17.26 1.99
CA GLU A 60 7.54 -16.84 1.17
C GLU A 60 8.30 -15.68 1.82
N ILE A 61 9.60 -15.66 1.57
CA ILE A 61 10.47 -14.52 1.86
C ILE A 61 11.02 -14.04 0.52
N LEU A 62 10.69 -12.82 0.15
CA LEU A 62 11.00 -12.24 -1.16
C LEU A 62 11.65 -10.88 -1.00
N SER A 63 12.41 -10.47 -2.00
CA SER A 63 12.93 -9.11 -2.06
C SER A 63 11.86 -8.18 -2.60
N GLU A 64 11.02 -8.66 -3.51
CA GLU A 64 9.90 -7.91 -4.07
C GLU A 64 8.85 -8.88 -4.63
N LEU A 65 7.58 -8.48 -4.56
CA LEU A 65 6.48 -9.23 -5.14
C LEU A 65 5.67 -8.31 -6.05
N ILE A 66 5.51 -8.72 -7.30
CA ILE A 66 4.79 -7.95 -8.31
C ILE A 66 3.62 -8.79 -8.82
N LEU A 67 2.40 -8.27 -8.67
CA LEU A 67 1.20 -8.79 -9.30
C LEU A 67 0.71 -7.79 -10.35
N CYS A 68 0.39 -8.26 -11.55
CA CYS A 68 -0.10 -7.42 -12.64
C CYS A 68 -1.19 -8.15 -13.41
N ASN A 69 -2.46 -7.72 -13.34
CA ASN A 69 -3.57 -8.51 -13.93
C ASN A 69 -3.61 -9.96 -13.39
N ALA A 70 -3.32 -10.10 -12.09
CA ALA A 70 -3.29 -11.38 -11.40
C ALA A 70 -4.56 -11.56 -10.56
N ASP A 71 -5.73 -11.32 -11.16
CA ASP A 71 -7.02 -11.34 -10.46
C ASP A 71 -7.27 -12.64 -9.71
N ASN A 72 -8.09 -12.58 -8.65
CA ASN A 72 -8.50 -13.73 -7.82
C ASN A 72 -7.32 -14.39 -7.08
N SER A 73 -6.24 -13.66 -6.85
CA SER A 73 -5.06 -14.18 -6.16
C SER A 73 -5.24 -14.24 -4.65
N ASN A 74 -4.53 -15.16 -4.00
CA ASN A 74 -4.43 -15.26 -2.56
C ASN A 74 -2.96 -15.21 -2.15
N ILE A 75 -2.58 -14.13 -1.48
CA ILE A 75 -1.24 -13.90 -0.95
C ILE A 75 -1.32 -13.94 0.57
N ASN A 76 -0.69 -14.95 1.18
CA ASN A 76 -0.77 -15.18 2.61
C ASN A 76 0.62 -15.41 3.23
N ASN A 77 0.91 -14.80 4.36
CA ASN A 77 2.17 -15.07 5.09
C ASN A 77 3.42 -14.88 4.21
N VAL A 78 3.53 -13.70 3.59
CA VAL A 78 4.68 -13.31 2.77
C VAL A 78 5.45 -12.22 3.48
N THR A 79 6.78 -12.37 3.54
CA THR A 79 7.69 -11.34 4.07
C THR A 79 8.48 -10.72 2.93
N ILE A 80 8.51 -9.39 2.87
CA ILE A 80 9.38 -8.63 1.95
C ILE A 80 10.59 -8.11 2.71
N ILE A 81 11.78 -8.55 2.29
CA ILE A 81 13.08 -8.10 2.83
C ILE A 81 13.79 -7.30 1.75
N GLY A 82 13.70 -5.98 1.83
CA GLY A 82 14.38 -5.09 0.90
C GLY A 82 15.84 -4.79 1.25
N SER A 83 16.44 -3.82 0.56
CA SER A 83 17.79 -3.32 0.88
C SER A 83 17.88 -2.74 2.30
N ASP A 84 18.87 -3.21 3.06
CA ASP A 84 19.24 -2.64 4.37
C ASP A 84 19.68 -1.16 4.29
N SER A 85 20.17 -0.72 3.13
CA SER A 85 20.75 0.62 2.96
C SER A 85 19.82 1.60 2.24
N LYS A 86 18.93 1.10 1.37
CA LYS A 86 18.11 1.95 0.48
C LYS A 86 16.63 1.98 0.78
N LYS A 87 16.07 0.93 1.43
CA LYS A 87 14.62 0.73 1.58
C LYS A 87 13.91 0.89 0.22
N ASN A 88 14.22 0.02 -0.74
CA ASN A 88 13.90 0.18 -2.17
C ASN A 88 13.04 -0.94 -2.75
N ASN A 89 12.23 -1.60 -1.93
CA ASN A 89 11.36 -2.69 -2.35
C ASN A 89 9.92 -2.41 -1.95
N ALA A 90 9.00 -3.31 -2.33
CA ALA A 90 7.59 -3.28 -1.95
C ALA A 90 6.88 -4.59 -2.32
N ILE A 91 5.59 -4.68 -1.99
CA ILE A 91 4.64 -5.44 -2.80
C ILE A 91 3.94 -4.47 -3.74
N LEU A 92 4.07 -4.72 -5.05
CA LEU A 92 3.49 -3.93 -6.10
C LEU A 92 2.33 -4.69 -6.74
N VAL A 93 1.12 -4.12 -6.67
CA VAL A 93 -0.11 -4.75 -7.13
C VAL A 93 -0.76 -3.83 -8.14
N TRP A 94 -0.76 -4.27 -9.39
CA TRP A 94 -1.27 -3.50 -10.51
C TRP A 94 -2.45 -4.24 -11.11
N ARG A 95 -3.54 -3.51 -11.37
CA ARG A 95 -4.65 -4.06 -12.15
C ARG A 95 -5.15 -5.42 -11.65
N THR A 96 -5.11 -5.66 -10.35
CA THR A 96 -5.39 -6.98 -9.76
C THR A 96 -6.59 -6.85 -8.84
N ASP A 97 -7.67 -7.49 -9.23
CA ASP A 97 -8.96 -7.40 -8.57
C ASP A 97 -9.33 -8.70 -7.82
N ASN A 98 -10.30 -8.60 -6.92
CA ASN A 98 -10.90 -9.75 -6.23
C ASN A 98 -9.89 -10.65 -5.50
N SER A 99 -8.80 -10.07 -4.98
CA SER A 99 -7.67 -10.80 -4.39
C SER A 99 -7.55 -10.57 -2.89
N ASN A 100 -6.85 -11.48 -2.21
CA ASN A 100 -6.61 -11.43 -0.77
C ASN A 100 -5.12 -11.23 -0.48
N PHE A 101 -4.80 -10.27 0.37
CA PHE A 101 -3.45 -9.96 0.85
C PHE A 101 -3.46 -9.99 2.36
N THR A 102 -2.97 -11.09 2.93
CA THR A 102 -3.15 -11.37 4.35
C THR A 102 -1.88 -11.82 5.05
N ASN A 103 -1.70 -11.42 6.31
CA ASN A 103 -0.54 -11.79 7.12
C ASN A 103 0.81 -11.43 6.47
N ILE A 104 0.85 -10.35 5.70
CA ILE A 104 2.07 -9.90 5.02
C ILE A 104 2.90 -9.05 5.98
N ASN A 105 4.22 -9.26 5.97
CA ASN A 105 5.17 -8.33 6.55
C ASN A 105 5.99 -7.65 5.45
N SER A 106 5.69 -6.39 5.15
CA SER A 106 6.47 -5.57 4.22
C SER A 106 6.87 -4.28 4.92
N SER A 107 7.82 -4.42 5.85
CA SER A 107 8.34 -3.33 6.66
C SER A 107 9.76 -2.97 6.25
N ASN A 108 10.19 -1.74 6.54
CA ASN A 108 11.52 -1.21 6.18
C ASN A 108 11.80 -1.12 4.67
N ASN A 109 10.77 -0.90 3.88
CA ASN A 109 10.81 -0.82 2.42
C ASN A 109 10.49 0.59 1.92
N TYR A 110 10.37 0.81 0.60
CA TYR A 110 9.99 2.12 0.07
C TYR A 110 8.49 2.34 0.29
N TYR A 111 7.69 1.37 -0.19
CA TYR A 111 6.30 1.14 0.18
C TYR A 111 6.19 -0.20 0.91
N GLY A 112 5.19 -0.34 1.78
CA GLY A 112 4.81 -1.67 2.27
C GLY A 112 4.06 -2.44 1.20
N ILE A 113 2.82 -2.03 0.92
CA ILE A 113 1.98 -2.58 -0.14
C ILE A 113 1.39 -1.43 -0.96
N TYR A 114 1.58 -1.46 -2.27
CA TYR A 114 1.06 -0.46 -3.21
C TYR A 114 0.12 -1.13 -4.23
N LEU A 115 -1.17 -0.84 -4.12
CA LEU A 115 -2.23 -1.23 -5.05
C LEU A 115 -2.57 -0.06 -5.96
N ARG A 116 -2.62 -0.27 -7.27
CA ARG A 116 -3.13 0.76 -8.20
C ARG A 116 -4.04 0.12 -9.23
N TYR A 117 -5.16 0.79 -9.51
CA TYR A 117 -6.21 0.26 -10.37
C TYR A 117 -6.64 -1.16 -9.94
N SER A 118 -6.71 -1.42 -8.64
CA SER A 118 -6.86 -2.78 -8.08
C SER A 118 -8.01 -2.79 -7.07
N SER A 119 -9.19 -3.18 -7.53
CA SER A 119 -10.47 -3.07 -6.83
C SER A 119 -10.93 -4.40 -6.21
N LYS A 120 -11.83 -4.32 -5.22
CA LYS A 120 -12.46 -5.48 -4.58
C LYS A 120 -11.48 -6.44 -3.89
N ASN A 121 -10.36 -5.91 -3.39
CA ASN A 121 -9.36 -6.68 -2.66
C ASN A 121 -9.58 -6.63 -1.15
N THR A 122 -9.12 -7.66 -0.46
CA THR A 122 -9.06 -7.70 1.01
C THR A 122 -7.61 -7.62 1.47
N LEU A 123 -7.29 -6.60 2.27
CA LEU A 123 -6.00 -6.43 2.93
C LEU A 123 -6.19 -6.58 4.44
N ALA A 124 -5.78 -7.74 4.98
CA ALA A 124 -6.05 -8.06 6.39
C ALA A 124 -4.80 -8.51 7.16
N ASN A 125 -4.65 -8.00 8.39
CA ASN A 125 -3.60 -8.42 9.33
C ASN A 125 -2.18 -8.25 8.79
N ASN A 126 -1.93 -7.22 7.96
CA ASN A 126 -0.61 -6.96 7.41
C ASN A 126 0.18 -6.00 8.32
N ILE A 127 1.49 -6.18 8.37
CA ILE A 127 2.44 -5.31 9.05
C ILE A 127 3.26 -4.60 7.97
N VAL A 128 3.01 -3.30 7.82
CA VAL A 128 3.59 -2.44 6.78
C VAL A 128 4.20 -1.19 7.42
N SER A 129 5.16 -1.41 8.32
CA SER A 129 5.70 -0.36 9.18
C SER A 129 7.11 0.08 8.76
N SER A 130 7.51 1.27 9.19
CA SER A 130 8.87 1.78 8.98
C SER A 130 9.30 1.92 7.51
N ASN A 131 8.32 2.03 6.61
CA ASN A 131 8.55 2.26 5.19
C ASN A 131 8.82 3.74 4.91
N LYS A 132 9.70 4.02 3.95
CA LYS A 132 10.16 5.38 3.64
C LYS A 132 9.02 6.30 3.21
N TYR A 133 8.04 5.78 2.47
CA TYR A 133 6.92 6.57 1.98
C TYR A 133 5.58 6.16 2.59
N CYS A 134 4.94 5.09 2.11
CA CYS A 134 3.62 4.70 2.60
C CYS A 134 3.59 3.24 3.03
N GLY A 135 2.93 2.96 4.14
CA GLY A 135 2.69 1.58 4.58
C GLY A 135 1.75 0.86 3.62
N LEU A 136 0.54 1.40 3.43
CA LEU A 136 -0.47 0.84 2.53
C LEU A 136 -1.05 1.94 1.65
N TYR A 137 -0.90 1.79 0.34
CA TYR A 137 -1.32 2.79 -0.64
C TYR A 137 -2.22 2.22 -1.74
N THR A 138 -3.42 2.77 -1.95
CA THR A 138 -4.42 2.20 -2.88
C THR A 138 -5.06 3.18 -3.89
N PRO A 139 -4.31 3.96 -4.70
CA PRO A 139 -4.91 4.89 -5.66
C PRO A 139 -5.73 4.20 -6.76
N TYR A 140 -6.77 4.89 -7.24
CA TYR A 140 -7.69 4.44 -8.29
C TYR A 140 -8.31 3.07 -8.02
N SER A 141 -8.51 2.74 -6.75
CA SER A 141 -8.86 1.39 -6.31
C SER A 141 -10.12 1.42 -5.46
N ASN A 142 -11.14 0.70 -5.90
CA ASN A 142 -12.49 0.82 -5.38
C ASN A 142 -12.92 -0.43 -4.62
N ASN A 143 -13.85 -0.28 -3.67
CA ASN A 143 -14.49 -1.40 -2.98
C ASN A 143 -13.51 -2.34 -2.26
N ASN A 144 -12.36 -1.86 -1.80
CA ASN A 144 -11.42 -2.66 -1.03
C ASN A 144 -11.81 -2.71 0.45
N ILE A 145 -11.45 -3.81 1.11
CA ILE A 145 -11.58 -4.01 2.55
C ILE A 145 -10.17 -3.98 3.15
N ILE A 146 -9.87 -2.95 3.93
CA ILE A 146 -8.57 -2.76 4.60
C ILE A 146 -8.82 -2.91 6.10
N THR A 147 -8.43 -4.03 6.69
CA THR A 147 -8.75 -4.36 8.08
C THR A 147 -7.60 -4.89 8.92
N ASN A 148 -7.54 -4.50 10.19
CA ASN A 148 -6.58 -5.03 11.17
C ASN A 148 -5.10 -4.90 10.76
N ASN A 149 -4.76 -3.91 9.92
CA ASN A 149 -3.39 -3.69 9.49
C ASN A 149 -2.64 -2.78 10.48
N THR A 150 -1.33 -3.00 10.60
CA THR A 150 -0.40 -2.15 11.37
C THR A 150 0.54 -1.41 10.42
N ALA A 151 0.32 -0.10 10.28
CA ALA A 151 1.04 0.80 9.38
C ALA A 151 1.71 1.94 10.17
N ASN A 152 2.64 1.58 11.06
CA ASN A 152 3.28 2.54 11.96
C ASN A 152 4.59 3.08 11.39
N SER A 153 4.99 4.27 11.82
CA SER A 153 6.35 4.81 11.56
C SER A 153 6.72 4.90 10.08
N ASN A 154 5.74 5.12 9.20
CA ASN A 154 5.95 5.48 7.81
C ASN A 154 5.89 7.01 7.67
N ASN A 155 6.15 7.57 6.48
CA ASN A 155 5.76 8.95 6.21
C ASN A 155 4.22 9.09 6.19
N VAL A 156 3.53 8.16 5.51
CA VAL A 156 2.06 8.01 5.56
C VAL A 156 1.69 6.57 5.92
N GLY A 157 0.82 6.37 6.92
CA GLY A 157 0.42 5.02 7.34
C GLY A 157 -0.42 4.32 6.28
N ILE A 158 -1.67 4.75 6.13
CA ILE A 158 -2.64 4.21 5.16
C ILE A 158 -3.15 5.36 4.29
N SER A 159 -3.16 5.20 2.97
CA SER A 159 -3.69 6.20 2.05
C SER A 159 -4.52 5.56 0.94
N THR A 160 -5.74 6.06 0.74
CA THR A 160 -6.57 5.64 -0.41
C THR A 160 -6.09 6.25 -1.72
N GLY A 161 -5.22 7.27 -1.70
CA GLY A 161 -4.79 7.98 -2.91
C GLY A 161 -5.92 8.63 -3.68
N TRP A 162 -5.71 8.82 -4.99
CA TRP A 162 -6.63 9.52 -5.87
C TRP A 162 -7.80 8.65 -6.35
N SER A 163 -9.00 9.22 -6.38
CA SER A 163 -10.20 8.62 -7.00
C SER A 163 -10.47 7.17 -6.57
N SER A 164 -10.43 6.95 -5.26
CA SER A 164 -10.65 5.64 -4.65
C SER A 164 -11.95 5.65 -3.85
N HIS A 165 -12.91 4.87 -4.30
CA HIS A 165 -14.30 4.97 -3.87
C HIS A 165 -14.78 3.72 -3.13
N ASN A 166 -15.72 3.91 -2.20
CA ASN A 166 -16.43 2.83 -1.52
C ASN A 166 -15.52 1.84 -0.76
N ASN A 167 -14.35 2.28 -0.26
CA ASN A 167 -13.47 1.42 0.51
C ASN A 167 -13.91 1.36 1.99
N LEU A 168 -13.78 0.19 2.61
CA LEU A 168 -13.98 -0.02 4.03
C LEU A 168 -12.62 -0.12 4.72
N ILE A 169 -12.33 0.83 5.61
CA ILE A 169 -11.08 0.90 6.36
C ILE A 169 -11.43 0.72 7.84
N THR A 170 -11.14 -0.44 8.42
CA THR A 170 -11.63 -0.78 9.75
C THR A 170 -10.60 -1.43 10.66
N ASN A 171 -10.55 -1.04 11.94
CA ASN A 171 -9.65 -1.61 12.95
C ASN A 171 -8.15 -1.53 12.61
N ASN A 172 -7.73 -0.55 11.82
CA ASN A 172 -6.30 -0.40 11.50
C ASN A 172 -5.59 0.47 12.54
N THR A 173 -4.29 0.21 12.72
CA THR A 173 -3.39 1.02 13.55
C THR A 173 -2.36 1.71 12.67
N ALA A 174 -2.36 3.04 12.65
CA ALA A 174 -1.45 3.88 11.87
C ALA A 174 -0.85 4.98 12.75
N ASN A 175 0.00 4.56 13.68
CA ASN A 175 0.60 5.43 14.70
C ASN A 175 2.00 5.92 14.30
N SER A 176 2.36 7.07 14.84
CA SER A 176 3.73 7.61 14.77
C SER A 176 4.27 7.72 13.35
N ASN A 177 3.40 7.99 12.37
CA ASN A 177 3.79 8.31 11.01
C ASN A 177 4.18 9.79 10.91
N ASP A 178 5.30 10.07 10.24
CA ASP A 178 5.93 11.39 10.24
C ASP A 178 4.98 12.49 9.75
N ASN A 179 4.15 12.17 8.75
CA ASN A 179 3.16 13.10 8.21
C ASN A 179 1.73 12.71 8.60
N THR A 180 1.17 11.63 8.04
CA THR A 180 -0.26 11.34 8.18
C THR A 180 -0.48 9.89 8.56
N GLY A 181 -1.33 9.64 9.56
CA GLY A 181 -1.74 8.28 9.93
C GLY A 181 -2.63 7.67 8.86
N ILE A 182 -3.82 8.24 8.64
CA ILE A 182 -4.76 7.79 7.60
C ILE A 182 -5.13 8.96 6.67
N SER A 183 -4.99 8.77 5.36
CA SER A 183 -5.37 9.75 4.34
C SER A 183 -6.50 9.23 3.45
N ILE A 184 -7.52 10.06 3.23
CA ILE A 184 -8.53 9.86 2.19
C ILE A 184 -8.16 10.84 1.07
N GLY A 185 -7.60 10.33 -0.03
CA GLY A 185 -7.01 11.18 -1.06
C GLY A 185 -8.03 11.84 -1.99
N GLU A 186 -7.54 12.68 -2.88
CA GLU A 186 -8.36 13.62 -3.67
C GLU A 186 -9.40 12.88 -4.53
N TYR A 187 -10.57 13.51 -4.70
CA TYR A 187 -11.70 12.97 -5.45
C TYR A 187 -12.23 11.62 -4.96
N SER A 188 -11.81 11.14 -3.78
CA SER A 188 -12.26 9.86 -3.21
C SER A 188 -13.60 10.02 -2.51
N THR A 189 -14.55 9.15 -2.82
CA THR A 189 -15.92 9.27 -2.29
C THR A 189 -16.45 8.00 -1.64
N ASN A 190 -17.41 8.15 -0.72
CA ASN A 190 -18.15 7.05 -0.10
C ASN A 190 -17.27 6.05 0.67
N ASN A 191 -16.09 6.44 1.14
CA ASN A 191 -15.26 5.55 1.98
C ASN A 191 -15.76 5.55 3.42
N THR A 192 -15.63 4.41 4.11
CA THR A 192 -16.06 4.24 5.49
C THR A 192 -14.86 3.88 6.36
N LEU A 193 -14.55 4.75 7.33
CA LEU A 193 -13.49 4.55 8.31
C LEU A 193 -14.11 4.26 9.68
N THR A 194 -13.89 3.06 10.21
CA THR A 194 -14.43 2.66 11.52
C THR A 194 -13.38 2.07 12.45
N PHE A 195 -13.40 2.44 13.73
CA PHE A 195 -12.54 1.82 14.76
C PHE A 195 -11.02 1.87 14.48
N ASN A 196 -10.56 2.79 13.64
CA ASN A 196 -9.13 2.94 13.37
C ASN A 196 -8.46 3.77 14.46
N THR A 197 -7.18 3.48 14.72
CA THR A 197 -6.33 4.25 15.63
C THR A 197 -5.19 4.88 14.84
N ALA A 198 -5.08 6.20 14.87
CA ALA A 198 -3.96 6.93 14.28
C ALA A 198 -3.49 8.05 15.21
N ASN A 199 -2.57 7.68 16.11
CA ASN A 199 -2.02 8.52 17.16
C ASN A 199 -0.58 8.94 16.87
N ASN A 200 -0.13 10.05 17.47
CA ASN A 200 1.26 10.52 17.38
C ASN A 200 1.76 10.80 15.95
N ASN A 201 0.87 11.07 15.00
CA ASN A 201 1.23 11.50 13.64
C ASN A 201 1.27 13.03 13.57
N SER A 202 1.81 13.64 12.50
CA SER A 202 1.53 15.08 12.29
C SER A 202 0.03 15.30 12.05
N ARG A 203 -0.63 14.44 11.29
CA ARG A 203 -2.09 14.43 11.11
C ARG A 203 -2.61 13.03 11.36
N GLY A 204 -3.54 12.86 12.31
CA GLY A 204 -4.17 11.55 12.53
C GLY A 204 -4.98 11.11 11.32
N LEU A 205 -5.76 12.05 10.77
CA LEU A 205 -6.57 11.90 9.58
C LEU A 205 -6.38 13.10 8.63
N ARG A 206 -6.29 12.85 7.33
CA ARG A 206 -6.33 13.88 6.28
C ARG A 206 -7.33 13.53 5.18
N PRO A 207 -8.53 14.12 5.14
CA PRO A 207 -9.34 14.17 3.92
C PRO A 207 -8.74 15.22 2.97
N ASP A 208 -8.58 14.86 1.70
CA ASP A 208 -7.99 15.73 0.68
C ASP A 208 -9.07 16.41 -0.18
N ILE A 209 -8.66 17.27 -1.13
CA ILE A 209 -9.59 18.07 -1.93
C ILE A 209 -10.64 17.21 -2.65
N ASP A 210 -11.89 17.69 -2.64
CA ASP A 210 -13.05 17.02 -3.26
C ASP A 210 -13.31 15.57 -2.79
N SER A 211 -12.81 15.19 -1.61
CA SER A 211 -13.13 13.90 -0.99
C SER A 211 -14.47 13.92 -0.25
N VAL A 212 -15.56 13.71 -0.98
CA VAL A 212 -16.94 13.89 -0.47
C VAL A 212 -17.61 12.58 -0.02
N ASN A 213 -18.64 12.69 0.82
CA ASN A 213 -19.49 11.57 1.28
C ASN A 213 -18.75 10.44 2.02
N ASN A 214 -17.63 10.75 2.68
CA ASN A 214 -16.90 9.78 3.49
C ASN A 214 -17.49 9.70 4.91
N THR A 215 -17.60 8.49 5.47
CA THR A 215 -18.19 8.23 6.79
C THR A 215 -17.10 7.86 7.80
N LEU A 216 -17.09 8.50 8.97
CA LEU A 216 -16.13 8.25 10.03
C LEU A 216 -16.84 7.96 11.36
N MET A 217 -16.63 6.78 11.93
CA MET A 217 -17.26 6.37 13.18
C MET A 217 -16.27 5.67 14.12
N HIS A 218 -16.30 6.00 15.40
CA HIS A 218 -15.53 5.30 16.45
C HIS A 218 -14.01 5.24 16.24
N ASN A 219 -13.42 6.20 15.49
CA ASN A 219 -11.96 6.26 15.31
C ASN A 219 -11.27 7.02 16.45
N THR A 220 -10.03 6.67 16.73
CA THR A 220 -9.19 7.27 17.78
C THR A 220 -8.01 8.01 17.13
N PHE A 221 -7.98 9.34 17.26
CA PHE A 221 -6.91 10.21 16.75
C PHE A 221 -6.36 11.11 17.86
N CYS A 222 -5.36 10.63 18.59
CA CYS A 222 -4.80 11.29 19.77
C CYS A 222 -3.35 11.74 19.55
N PHE A 223 -2.95 12.84 20.20
CA PHE A 223 -1.57 13.31 20.24
C PHE A 223 -0.98 13.61 18.84
N ASN A 224 -1.83 14.01 17.89
CA ASN A 224 -1.38 14.36 16.55
C ASN A 224 -0.99 15.85 16.47
N PHE A 225 0.07 16.18 15.70
CA PHE A 225 0.67 17.52 15.63
C PHE A 225 0.12 18.36 14.46
N ASN A 226 -1.01 19.05 14.66
CA ASN A 226 -1.55 19.94 13.62
C ASN A 226 -0.96 21.35 13.73
N ARG A 227 -0.30 21.84 12.66
CA ARG A 227 0.21 23.22 12.53
C ARG A 227 1.08 23.71 13.71
N GLY A 228 1.91 22.85 14.29
CA GLY A 228 2.86 23.22 15.35
C GLY A 228 2.33 23.19 16.78
N TYR A 229 1.12 22.67 17.02
CA TYR A 229 0.58 22.44 18.37
C TYR A 229 0.42 20.94 18.67
N ILE A 230 0.95 20.49 19.80
CA ILE A 230 0.65 19.18 20.39
C ILE A 230 -0.71 19.28 21.08
N TYR A 231 -1.69 18.51 20.63
CA TYR A 231 -2.93 18.36 21.38
C TYR A 231 -2.75 17.24 22.40
N SER A 232 -2.82 17.59 23.68
CA SER A 232 -2.78 16.66 24.82
C SER A 232 -4.03 15.77 24.94
N THR A 233 -4.97 15.85 23.99
CA THR A 233 -6.27 15.16 24.02
C THR A 233 -6.62 14.59 22.64
N CYS A 234 -7.41 13.53 22.63
CA CYS A 234 -7.94 12.92 21.41
C CYS A 234 -8.92 13.89 20.73
N LYS A 235 -8.53 14.46 19.59
CA LYS A 235 -9.36 15.38 18.81
C LYS A 235 -9.31 15.01 17.34
N ILE A 236 -10.49 14.88 16.74
CA ILE A 236 -10.66 14.76 15.29
C ILE A 236 -10.73 16.18 14.74
N PHE A 237 -9.73 16.62 13.97
CA PHE A 237 -9.85 17.84 13.16
C PHE A 237 -10.11 17.43 11.72
N ILE A 238 -11.36 17.54 11.29
CA ILE A 238 -11.72 17.53 9.88
C ILE A 238 -11.65 18.99 9.44
N LEU A 239 -10.58 19.37 8.73
CA LEU A 239 -10.60 20.60 7.95
C LEU A 239 -11.36 20.26 6.67
N VAL A 240 -12.51 20.91 6.49
CA VAL A 240 -13.27 20.95 5.24
C VAL A 240 -12.87 22.22 4.50
#